data_AF-A0A7D7ZGD4-F1
#
_entry.id   AF-A0A7D7ZGD4-F1
#
_cell.length_a   1.000
_cell.length_b   1.000
_cell.length_c   1.000
_cell.angle_alpha   90.00
_cell.angle_beta   90.00
_cell.angle_gamma   90.00
#
_symmetry.space_group_name_H-M   'P 1'
#
loop_
_entity.id
_entity.type
_entity.pdbx_description
1 polymer ?
#
loop_
_entity_poly.entity_id
_entity_poly.type
_entity_poly.pdbx_seq_one_letter_code
_entity_poly.pdbx_strand_id
1 'polypeptide(L)'
;MKSKTVTKSLNVLKKGEFPCDSCDTNCCKEYVIFVNAHDIYRLSTGLKMAPENFLEIYGAKDFDLGINVNEGLLDLALKQKDEKCMFLEESEDIFRCTVHDIKPSVCKSYPFQMKDGKLIQMSSKLCPVDWNTQEFEAMMTTHLKKDVAEWKFYDDLVLEWNLKQLKNKSLSDFLKFMMDMVTLEFRKS
;
A
#
# COMPACT_ATOMS: atom_id res chain seq x y z
N MET A 1 34.89 10.37 -19.14
CA MET A 1 33.88 11.42 -18.89
C MET A 1 32.99 11.54 -20.13
N LYS A 2 31.81 10.93 -20.11
CA LYS A 2 30.71 11.21 -21.05
C LYS A 2 29.42 11.21 -20.25
N SER A 3 29.05 12.39 -19.77
CA SER A 3 27.76 12.64 -19.14
C SER A 3 26.69 12.47 -20.22
N LYS A 4 25.86 11.43 -20.12
CA LYS A 4 24.63 11.33 -20.90
C LYS A 4 23.58 12.13 -20.14
N THR A 5 23.34 13.35 -20.61
CA THR A 5 22.21 14.17 -20.19
C THR A 5 20.93 13.44 -20.57
N VAL A 6 20.23 12.87 -19.58
CA VAL A 6 18.88 12.33 -19.77
C VAL A 6 17.94 13.52 -19.79
N THR A 7 17.51 13.90 -20.99
CA THR A 7 16.49 14.92 -21.19
C THR A 7 15.16 14.36 -20.66
N LYS A 8 14.68 14.88 -19.53
CA LYS A 8 13.37 14.52 -18.96
C LYS A 8 12.27 15.07 -19.87
N SER A 9 11.73 14.22 -20.74
CA SER A 9 10.55 14.51 -21.54
C SER A 9 9.38 14.79 -20.59
N LEU A 10 8.93 16.03 -20.50
CA LEU A 10 7.69 16.38 -19.82
C LEU A 10 6.52 15.85 -20.68
N ASN A 11 6.04 14.64 -20.37
CA ASN A 11 4.81 14.14 -20.96
C ASN A 11 3.64 14.99 -20.47
N VAL A 12 3.16 15.86 -21.35
CA VAL A 12 1.91 16.58 -21.16
C VAL A 12 0.79 15.55 -21.23
N LEU A 13 0.21 15.24 -20.07
CA LEU A 13 -0.94 14.34 -19.95
C LEU A 13 -2.08 14.85 -20.82
N LYS A 14 -2.60 14.01 -21.72
CA LYS A 14 -3.82 14.36 -22.46
C LYS A 14 -4.99 14.41 -21.48
N LYS A 15 -5.89 15.37 -21.69
CA LYS A 15 -7.10 15.54 -20.87
C LYS A 15 -7.91 14.24 -20.87
N GLY A 16 -7.93 13.54 -19.73
CA GLY A 16 -8.69 12.29 -19.53
C GLY A 16 -7.84 11.02 -19.37
N GLU A 17 -6.52 11.06 -19.55
CA GLU A 17 -5.64 9.94 -19.22
C GLU A 17 -5.30 9.99 -17.72
N PHE A 18 -5.52 8.88 -16.99
CA PHE A 18 -4.97 8.78 -15.65
C PHE A 18 -3.45 8.68 -15.78
N PRO A 19 -2.68 9.51 -15.08
CA PRO A 19 -1.22 9.52 -15.25
C PRO A 19 -0.53 8.21 -14.88
N CYS A 20 -1.19 7.34 -14.13
CA CYS A 20 -0.75 5.97 -13.86
C CYS A 20 -0.81 5.06 -15.11
N ASP A 21 -1.58 5.44 -16.13
CA ASP A 21 -1.68 4.73 -17.41
C ASP A 21 -0.55 5.10 -18.37
N SER A 22 0.22 6.14 -18.11
CA SER A 22 1.27 6.57 -19.04
C SER A 22 2.61 6.82 -18.36
N CYS A 23 2.73 6.55 -17.05
CA CYS A 23 3.98 6.70 -16.31
C CYS A 23 4.79 5.41 -16.27
N ASP A 24 6.10 5.54 -16.02
CA ASP A 24 7.04 4.42 -15.97
C ASP A 24 6.83 3.46 -14.79
N THR A 25 5.82 3.69 -13.95
CA THR A 25 5.44 2.88 -12.77
C THR A 25 6.57 2.68 -11.74
N ASN A 26 7.52 3.62 -11.65
CA ASN A 26 8.67 3.51 -10.74
C ASN A 26 8.28 3.32 -9.26
N CYS A 27 7.12 3.83 -8.83
CA CYS A 27 6.61 3.55 -7.48
C CYS A 27 6.38 2.04 -7.22
N CYS A 28 6.00 1.27 -8.24
CA CYS A 28 5.86 -0.18 -8.16
C CYS A 28 7.19 -0.94 -8.33
N LYS A 29 8.24 -0.27 -8.80
CA LYS A 29 9.57 -0.86 -9.02
C LYS A 29 10.52 -0.63 -7.83
N GLU A 30 10.33 0.48 -7.11
CA GLU A 30 11.31 0.93 -6.11
C GLU A 30 10.80 0.86 -4.66
N TYR A 31 9.48 0.97 -4.44
CA TYR A 31 8.93 0.98 -3.08
C TYR A 31 8.53 -0.41 -2.60
N VAL A 32 8.89 -0.72 -1.36
CA VAL A 32 8.26 -1.79 -0.59
C VAL A 32 6.93 -1.29 -0.03
N ILE A 33 5.85 -1.98 -0.38
CA ILE A 33 4.49 -1.56 -0.04
C ILE A 33 4.03 -2.31 1.21
N PHE A 34 4.15 -1.66 2.36
CA PHE A 34 3.57 -2.13 3.62
C PHE A 34 2.06 -1.96 3.60
N VAL A 35 1.35 -2.93 4.17
CA VAL A 35 -0.11 -3.03 4.08
C VAL A 35 -0.73 -3.20 5.46
N ASN A 36 -1.91 -2.62 5.63
CA ASN A 36 -2.73 -2.79 6.84
C ASN A 36 -3.77 -3.91 6.66
N ALA A 37 -4.52 -4.23 7.71
CA ALA A 37 -5.57 -5.25 7.68
C ALA A 37 -6.62 -5.02 6.58
N HIS A 38 -7.02 -3.76 6.34
CA HIS A 38 -8.01 -3.43 5.32
C HIS A 38 -7.48 -3.65 3.91
N ASP A 39 -6.22 -3.30 3.65
CA ASP A 39 -5.55 -3.57 2.38
C ASP A 39 -5.51 -5.07 2.09
N ILE A 40 -5.10 -5.87 3.08
CA ILE A 40 -5.04 -7.33 2.96
C ILE A 40 -6.43 -7.89 2.71
N TYR A 41 -7.45 -7.44 3.45
CA TYR A 41 -8.83 -7.87 3.27
C TYR A 41 -9.36 -7.55 1.87
N ARG A 42 -9.18 -6.30 1.38
CA ARG A 42 -9.65 -5.90 0.04
C ARG A 42 -8.97 -6.68 -1.07
N LEU A 43 -7.66 -6.90 -0.97
CA LEU A 43 -6.90 -7.69 -1.95
C LEU A 43 -7.35 -9.16 -1.93
N SER A 44 -7.43 -9.76 -0.75
CA SER A 44 -7.83 -11.16 -0.58
C SER A 44 -9.22 -11.43 -1.14
N THR A 45 -10.19 -10.58 -0.78
CA THR A 45 -11.58 -10.72 -1.24
C THR A 45 -11.74 -10.40 -2.73
N GLY A 46 -11.10 -9.34 -3.21
CA GLY A 46 -11.17 -8.92 -4.62
C GLY A 46 -10.52 -9.93 -5.57
N LEU A 47 -9.39 -10.52 -5.18
CA LEU A 47 -8.67 -11.51 -5.98
C LEU A 47 -9.10 -12.96 -5.73
N LYS A 48 -9.90 -13.21 -4.69
CA LYS A 48 -10.19 -14.56 -4.17
C LYS A 48 -8.91 -15.35 -3.91
N MET A 49 -7.94 -14.68 -3.30
CA MET A 49 -6.58 -15.18 -3.10
C MET A 49 -6.23 -15.12 -1.61
N ALA A 50 -5.65 -16.19 -1.06
CA ALA A 50 -5.19 -16.19 0.32
C ALA A 50 -4.09 -15.12 0.54
N PRO A 51 -4.09 -14.39 1.67
CA PRO A 51 -3.07 -13.38 1.97
C PRO A 51 -1.63 -13.86 1.78
N GLU A 52 -1.34 -15.09 2.18
CA GLU A 52 -0.02 -15.71 2.06
C GLU A 52 0.51 -15.79 0.62
N ASN A 53 -0.38 -15.74 -0.38
CA ASN A 53 0.02 -15.75 -1.78
C ASN A 53 0.56 -14.40 -2.24
N PHE A 54 0.17 -13.29 -1.60
CA PHE A 54 0.58 -11.95 -2.00
C PHE A 54 1.36 -11.14 -0.94
N LEU A 55 1.56 -11.70 0.26
CA LEU A 55 2.32 -11.06 1.32
C LEU A 55 3.71 -11.68 1.51
N GLU A 56 4.68 -10.83 1.81
CA GLU A 56 5.97 -11.21 2.37
C GLU A 56 6.16 -10.60 3.76
N ILE A 57 7.05 -11.21 4.53
CA ILE A 57 7.36 -10.80 5.90
C ILE A 57 8.59 -9.91 5.93
N TYR A 58 8.52 -8.86 6.74
CA TYR A 58 9.65 -8.03 7.11
C TYR A 58 9.81 -8.07 8.63
N GLY A 59 11.03 -7.86 9.13
CA GLY A 59 11.20 -7.60 10.56
C GLY A 59 10.46 -6.32 10.94
N ALA A 60 9.81 -6.33 12.11
CA ALA A 60 9.03 -5.18 12.57
C ALA A 60 9.88 -3.91 12.62
N LYS A 61 9.35 -2.84 12.04
CA LYS A 61 9.99 -1.50 12.06
C LYS A 61 9.78 -0.79 13.40
N ASP A 62 8.62 -1.04 14.00
CA ASP A 62 8.25 -0.58 15.33
C ASP A 62 8.06 -1.83 16.21
N PHE A 63 8.89 -1.96 17.25
CA PHE A 63 8.87 -3.13 18.12
C PHE A 63 7.58 -3.20 18.97
N ASP A 64 6.91 -2.07 19.19
CA ASP A 64 5.67 -2.02 19.96
C ASP A 64 4.45 -2.41 19.10
N LEU A 65 4.56 -2.29 17.77
CA LEU A 65 3.50 -2.55 16.79
C LEU A 65 3.79 -3.73 15.86
N GLY A 66 4.86 -4.48 16.12
CA GLY A 66 5.17 -5.69 15.36
C GLY A 66 4.20 -6.84 15.69
N ILE A 67 3.84 -7.62 14.67
CA ILE A 67 3.02 -8.83 14.85
C ILE A 67 3.86 -9.90 15.55
N ASN A 68 3.49 -10.28 16.77
CA ASN A 68 4.20 -11.30 17.52
C ASN A 68 3.64 -12.71 17.18
N VAL A 69 4.40 -13.48 16.41
CA VAL A 69 4.08 -14.84 15.96
C VAL A 69 5.31 -15.75 16.06
N ASN A 70 5.15 -17.05 15.83
CA ASN A 70 6.23 -18.03 15.91
C ASN A 70 7.42 -17.74 14.97
N GLU A 71 7.12 -17.11 13.84
CA GLU A 71 8.08 -16.70 12.81
C GLU A 71 8.94 -15.50 13.25
N GLY A 72 8.53 -14.79 14.30
CA GLY A 72 9.23 -13.64 14.86
C GLY A 72 8.31 -12.45 15.10
N LEU A 73 8.93 -11.28 15.28
CA LEU A 73 8.23 -10.00 15.35
C LEU A 73 8.26 -9.33 13.98
N LEU A 74 7.11 -9.22 13.33
CA LEU A 74 7.03 -9.00 11.88
C LEU A 74 6.10 -7.85 11.48
N ASP A 75 6.40 -7.26 10.32
CA ASP A 75 5.52 -6.43 9.51
C ASP A 75 5.18 -7.16 8.19
N LEU A 76 4.08 -6.76 7.55
CA LEU A 76 3.62 -7.34 6.29
C LEU A 76 3.70 -6.33 5.15
N ALA A 77 4.23 -6.79 4.02
CA ALA A 77 4.28 -6.03 2.77
C ALA A 77 3.83 -6.89 1.58
N LEU A 78 3.47 -6.24 0.48
CA LEU A 78 3.22 -6.93 -0.78
C LEU A 78 4.50 -7.58 -1.31
N LYS A 79 4.40 -8.83 -1.79
CA LYS A 79 5.55 -9.52 -2.39
C LYS A 79 6.13 -8.74 -3.56
N GLN A 80 7.44 -8.91 -3.72
CA GLN A 80 8.16 -8.56 -4.93
C GLN A 80 8.28 -9.77 -5.88
N LYS A 81 8.16 -9.54 -7.19
CA LYS A 81 8.51 -10.47 -8.27
C LYS A 81 9.45 -9.73 -9.23
N ASP A 82 10.60 -10.30 -9.51
CA ASP A 82 11.63 -9.70 -10.39
C ASP A 82 11.98 -8.26 -9.96
N GLU A 83 12.19 -8.06 -8.65
CA GLU A 83 12.51 -6.76 -8.02
C GLU A 83 11.44 -5.66 -8.20
N LYS A 84 10.20 -6.04 -8.50
CA LYS A 84 9.05 -5.13 -8.61
C LYS A 84 7.88 -5.67 -7.82
N CYS A 85 6.93 -4.81 -7.43
CA CYS A 85 5.67 -5.24 -6.83
C CYS A 85 5.01 -6.36 -7.67
N MET A 86 4.59 -7.45 -7.03
CA MET A 86 4.05 -8.62 -7.73
C MET A 86 2.81 -8.37 -8.58
N PHE A 87 2.10 -7.27 -8.34
CA PHE A 87 0.92 -6.87 -9.11
C PHE A 87 1.26 -5.97 -10.29
N LEU A 88 2.54 -5.70 -10.54
CA LEU A 88 2.99 -5.00 -11.73
C LEU A 88 3.16 -6.00 -12.88
N GLU A 89 2.36 -5.82 -13.93
CA GLU A 89 2.45 -6.61 -15.15
C GLU A 89 2.98 -5.74 -16.30
N GLU A 90 3.74 -6.36 -17.20
CA GLU A 90 4.31 -5.73 -18.39
C GLU A 90 3.70 -6.39 -19.64
N SER A 91 3.12 -5.58 -20.52
CA SER A 91 2.60 -6.00 -21.81
C SER A 91 2.97 -4.97 -22.86
N GLU A 92 3.67 -5.37 -23.93
CA GLU A 92 4.09 -4.48 -25.02
C GLU A 92 4.81 -3.20 -24.52
N ASP A 93 5.76 -3.36 -23.58
CA ASP A 93 6.49 -2.28 -22.90
C ASP A 93 5.63 -1.33 -22.05
N ILE A 94 4.35 -1.67 -21.83
CA ILE A 94 3.42 -0.93 -20.98
C ILE A 94 3.30 -1.64 -19.63
N PHE A 95 3.62 -0.94 -18.56
CA PHE A 95 3.48 -1.45 -17.19
C PHE A 95 2.12 -1.07 -16.59
N ARG A 96 1.44 -2.05 -15.96
CA ARG A 96 0.13 -1.85 -15.32
C ARG A 96 0.03 -2.56 -13.99
N CYS A 97 -0.61 -1.89 -13.03
CA CYS A 97 -1.01 -2.51 -11.78
C CYS A 97 -2.29 -3.33 -11.99
N THR A 98 -2.20 -4.64 -11.85
CA THR A 98 -3.32 -5.58 -12.07
C THR A 98 -4.42 -5.45 -11.00
N VAL A 99 -4.13 -4.78 -9.88
CA VAL A 99 -5.06 -4.53 -8.77
C VAL A 99 -5.46 -3.05 -8.67
N HIS A 100 -5.43 -2.30 -9.76
CA HIS A 100 -5.63 -0.84 -9.74
C HIS A 100 -6.86 -0.38 -8.93
N ASP A 101 -7.99 -1.08 -9.05
CA ASP A 101 -9.26 -0.70 -8.41
C ASP A 101 -9.31 -1.03 -6.91
N ILE A 102 -8.54 -2.02 -6.48
CA ILE A 102 -8.50 -2.53 -5.10
C ILE A 102 -7.14 -2.34 -4.43
N LYS A 103 -6.28 -1.50 -5.01
CA LYS A 103 -4.91 -1.25 -4.56
C LYS A 103 -4.85 -0.82 -3.08
N PRO A 104 -3.73 -1.07 -2.38
CA PRO A 104 -3.52 -0.59 -1.01
C PRO A 104 -3.76 0.90 -0.86
N SER A 105 -4.18 1.33 0.33
CA SER A 105 -4.49 2.73 0.63
C SER A 105 -3.29 3.66 0.44
N VAL A 106 -2.08 3.18 0.75
CA VAL A 106 -0.81 3.90 0.45
C VAL A 106 -0.59 4.10 -1.05
N CYS A 107 -0.88 3.10 -1.87
CA CYS A 107 -0.77 3.20 -3.34
C CYS A 107 -1.87 4.09 -3.93
N LYS A 108 -3.06 4.10 -3.31
CA LYS A 108 -4.17 4.96 -3.70
C LYS A 108 -3.89 6.42 -3.41
N SER A 109 -3.22 6.69 -2.29
CA SER A 109 -2.96 8.06 -1.85
C SER A 109 -1.70 8.67 -2.42
N TYR A 110 -0.79 7.85 -2.94
CA TYR A 110 0.42 8.31 -3.59
C TYR A 110 0.13 9.21 -4.82
N PRO A 111 0.81 10.36 -5.00
CA PRO A 111 1.96 10.88 -4.22
C PRO A 111 1.57 11.96 -3.19
N PHE A 112 0.33 11.96 -2.70
CA PHE A 112 -0.19 12.98 -1.79
C PHE A 112 0.02 12.61 -0.32
N GLN A 113 0.13 13.63 0.53
CA GLN A 113 0.17 13.49 1.98
C GLN A 113 -0.42 14.73 2.66
N MET A 114 -0.86 14.59 3.90
CA MET A 114 -1.23 15.74 4.74
C MET A 114 0.01 16.24 5.48
N LYS A 115 0.29 17.54 5.38
CA LYS A 115 1.33 18.21 6.18
C LYS A 115 0.79 19.53 6.69
N ASP A 116 0.87 19.74 8.01
CA ASP A 116 0.37 20.95 8.69
C ASP A 116 -1.09 21.28 8.32
N GLY A 117 -1.95 20.25 8.22
CA GLY A 117 -3.35 20.39 7.86
C GLY A 117 -3.64 20.67 6.38
N LYS A 118 -2.64 20.67 5.51
CA LYS A 118 -2.79 20.91 4.07
C LYS A 118 -2.43 19.69 3.25
N LEU A 119 -3.13 19.50 2.14
CA LEU A 119 -2.74 18.51 1.14
C LEU A 119 -1.51 19.00 0.37
N ILE A 120 -0.45 18.20 0.39
CA ILE A 120 0.76 18.44 -0.39
C ILE A 120 1.12 17.20 -1.20
N GLN A 121 1.96 17.39 -2.21
CA GLN A 121 2.68 16.28 -2.85
C GLN A 121 4.01 16.05 -2.13
N MET A 122 4.41 14.79 -2.03
CA MET A 122 5.73 14.42 -1.51
C MET A 122 6.82 15.03 -2.40
N SER A 123 7.85 15.63 -1.79
CA SER A 123 8.98 16.23 -2.52
C SER A 123 9.89 15.17 -3.13
N SER A 124 10.07 14.03 -2.46
CA SER A 124 10.87 12.88 -2.91
C SER A 124 10.06 11.84 -3.71
N LYS A 125 8.96 12.26 -4.35
CA LYS A 125 8.13 11.37 -5.16
C LYS A 125 8.87 10.90 -6.41
N LEU A 126 8.74 9.62 -6.72
CA LEU A 126 9.04 9.01 -8.03
C LEU A 126 7.97 9.34 -9.08
N CYS A 127 6.77 9.74 -8.66
CA CYS A 127 5.72 10.21 -9.58
C CYS A 127 6.23 11.43 -10.37
N PRO A 128 6.28 11.38 -11.71
CA PRO A 128 6.83 12.48 -12.50
C PRO A 128 5.87 13.66 -12.65
N VAL A 129 4.62 13.52 -12.17
CA VAL A 129 3.52 14.46 -12.41
C VAL A 129 3.42 15.45 -11.27
N ASP A 130 3.36 16.73 -11.60
CA ASP A 130 3.03 17.79 -10.65
C ASP A 130 1.52 18.04 -10.64
N TRP A 131 0.83 17.32 -9.76
CA TRP A 131 -0.62 17.40 -9.58
C TRP A 131 -1.10 18.75 -9.02
N ASN A 132 -2.26 19.23 -9.48
CA ASN A 132 -2.91 20.38 -8.84
C ASN A 132 -3.55 19.93 -7.51
N THR A 133 -2.91 20.24 -6.38
CA THR A 133 -3.41 19.77 -5.07
C THR A 133 -4.80 20.34 -4.72
N GLN A 134 -5.18 21.51 -5.24
CA GLN A 134 -6.50 22.09 -4.99
C GLN A 134 -7.62 21.28 -5.64
N GLU A 135 -7.40 20.79 -6.86
CA GLU A 135 -8.37 19.95 -7.58
C GLU A 135 -8.58 18.60 -6.89
N PHE A 136 -7.53 18.08 -6.24
CA PHE A 136 -7.54 16.77 -5.61
C PHE A 136 -7.86 16.83 -4.11
N GLU A 137 -7.94 18.02 -3.51
CA GLU A 137 -8.00 18.21 -2.05
C GLU A 137 -9.15 17.43 -1.40
N ALA A 138 -10.37 17.56 -1.92
CA ALA A 138 -11.54 16.91 -1.34
C ALA A 138 -11.45 15.38 -1.39
N MET A 139 -11.07 14.83 -2.55
CA MET A 139 -10.94 13.39 -2.76
C MET A 139 -9.79 12.80 -1.93
N MET A 140 -8.62 13.43 -2.01
CA MET A 140 -7.42 12.93 -1.36
C MET A 140 -7.43 13.07 0.15
N THR A 141 -8.00 14.16 0.68
CA THR A 141 -8.19 14.29 2.13
C THR A 141 -9.08 13.18 2.67
N THR A 142 -10.10 12.78 1.92
CA THR A 142 -10.97 11.66 2.31
C THR A 142 -10.22 10.34 2.32
N HIS A 143 -9.42 10.07 1.28
CA HIS A 143 -8.59 8.86 1.21
C HIS A 143 -7.53 8.79 2.30
N LEU A 144 -6.81 9.89 2.55
CA LEU A 144 -5.78 9.96 3.59
C LEU A 144 -6.37 9.83 5.00
N LYS A 145 -7.53 10.46 5.28
CA LYS A 145 -8.22 10.27 6.57
C LYS A 145 -8.66 8.82 6.77
N LYS A 146 -9.16 8.18 5.72
CA LYS A 146 -9.54 6.77 5.76
C LYS A 146 -8.31 5.90 6.00
N ASP A 147 -7.21 6.14 5.28
CA ASP A 147 -5.94 5.42 5.45
C ASP A 147 -5.44 5.50 6.90
N VAL A 148 -5.44 6.69 7.50
CA VAL A 148 -5.09 6.88 8.92
C VAL A 148 -5.98 6.06 9.86
N ALA A 149 -7.29 5.99 9.59
CA ALA A 149 -8.21 5.20 10.39
C ALA A 149 -7.97 3.69 10.23
N GLU A 150 -7.73 3.22 9.01
CA GLU A 150 -7.45 1.81 8.71
C GLU A 150 -6.12 1.35 9.33
N TRP A 151 -5.09 2.21 9.33
CA TRP A 151 -3.83 1.94 10.05
C TRP A 151 -4.03 1.92 11.55
N LYS A 152 -4.76 2.89 12.12
CA LYS A 152 -5.06 2.87 13.55
C LYS A 152 -5.79 1.59 13.97
N PHE A 153 -6.78 1.16 13.18
CA PHE A 153 -7.46 -0.11 13.42
C PHE A 153 -6.48 -1.28 13.41
N TYR A 154 -5.56 -1.30 12.45
CA TYR A 154 -4.55 -2.34 12.35
C TYR A 154 -3.60 -2.37 13.55
N ASP A 155 -3.14 -1.21 14.00
CA ASP A 155 -2.29 -1.09 15.19
C ASP A 155 -3.02 -1.63 16.44
N ASP A 156 -4.28 -1.21 16.65
CA ASP A 156 -5.11 -1.67 17.76
C ASP A 156 -5.32 -3.21 17.70
N LEU A 157 -5.48 -3.76 16.49
CA LEU A 157 -5.64 -5.20 16.24
C LEU A 157 -4.35 -5.97 16.54
N VAL A 158 -3.18 -5.45 16.16
CA VAL A 158 -1.89 -6.06 16.48
C VAL A 158 -1.64 -6.03 17.99
N LEU A 159 -1.96 -4.93 18.66
CA LEU A 159 -1.88 -4.85 20.13
C LEU A 159 -2.81 -5.86 20.79
N GLU A 160 -4.05 -5.98 20.32
CA GLU A 160 -5.00 -6.98 20.82
C GLU A 160 -4.50 -8.41 20.62
N TRP A 161 -3.98 -8.71 19.43
CA TRP A 161 -3.34 -9.99 19.11
C TRP A 161 -2.21 -10.29 20.08
N ASN A 162 -1.26 -9.38 20.21
CA ASN A 162 -0.07 -9.51 21.05
C ASN A 162 -0.41 -9.70 22.53
N LEU A 163 -1.43 -8.99 23.05
CA LEU A 163 -1.89 -9.12 24.44
C LEU A 163 -2.54 -10.47 24.74
N LYS A 164 -3.26 -11.05 23.77
CA LYS A 164 -3.99 -12.31 23.93
C LYS A 164 -3.09 -13.54 23.84
N GLN A 165 -1.81 -13.40 23.52
CA GLN A 165 -0.96 -14.54 23.14
C GLN A 165 -0.77 -15.58 24.26
N LEU A 166 -1.61 -16.61 24.18
CA LEU A 166 -1.36 -17.97 24.60
C LEU A 166 -0.32 -18.56 23.64
N LYS A 167 0.84 -18.96 24.16
CA LYS A 167 2.04 -19.42 23.42
C LYS A 167 1.73 -20.22 22.13
N ASN A 168 2.54 -20.00 21.09
CA ASN A 168 2.70 -20.81 19.87
C ASN A 168 1.74 -20.57 18.68
N LYS A 169 1.28 -19.33 18.42
CA LYS A 169 0.45 -19.02 17.23
C LYS A 169 1.28 -18.65 16.00
N SER A 170 0.85 -19.16 14.84
CA SER A 170 1.49 -18.92 13.54
C SER A 170 1.04 -17.60 12.90
N LEU A 171 1.76 -17.14 11.86
CA LEU A 171 1.30 -16.02 11.04
C LEU A 171 -0.07 -16.31 10.40
N SER A 172 -0.35 -17.55 10.00
CA SER A 172 -1.66 -17.90 9.42
C SER A 172 -2.81 -17.75 10.43
N ASP A 173 -2.55 -18.03 11.72
CA ASP A 173 -3.53 -17.76 12.79
C ASP A 173 -3.82 -16.26 12.92
N PHE A 174 -2.77 -15.41 12.86
CA PHE A 174 -2.93 -13.96 12.88
C PHE A 174 -3.73 -13.47 11.67
N LEU A 175 -3.39 -13.93 10.46
CA LEU A 175 -4.09 -13.55 9.24
C LEU A 175 -5.57 -13.92 9.32
N LYS A 176 -5.91 -15.09 9.84
CA LYS A 176 -7.31 -15.49 10.07
C LYS A 176 -8.00 -14.58 11.07
N PHE A 177 -7.38 -14.34 12.22
CA PHE A 177 -7.90 -13.41 13.24
C PHE A 177 -8.17 -12.03 12.65
N MET A 178 -7.22 -11.50 11.90
CA MET A 178 -7.31 -10.19 11.26
C MET A 178 -8.47 -10.13 10.27
N MET A 179 -8.60 -11.13 9.40
CA MET A 179 -9.69 -11.20 8.41
C MET A 179 -11.08 -11.26 9.09
N ASP A 180 -11.21 -12.00 10.19
CA ASP A 180 -12.45 -12.06 10.97
C ASP A 180 -12.79 -10.69 11.58
N MET A 181 -11.80 -9.98 12.12
CA MET A 181 -11.99 -8.65 12.74
C MET A 181 -12.40 -7.58 11.74
N VAL A 182 -11.76 -7.52 10.57
CA VAL A 182 -12.17 -6.60 9.48
C VAL A 182 -13.58 -6.92 8.99
N THR A 183 -13.92 -8.21 8.87
CA THR A 183 -15.29 -8.63 8.51
C THR A 183 -16.32 -8.13 9.52
N LEU A 184 -15.99 -8.16 10.82
CA LEU A 184 -16.87 -7.68 11.89
C LEU A 184 -17.03 -6.16 11.88
N GLU A 185 -15.98 -5.41 11.55
CA GLU A 185 -16.04 -3.95 11.41
C GLU A 185 -17.02 -3.53 10.29
N PHE A 186 -16.93 -4.18 9.12
CA PHE A 186 -17.84 -3.90 8.02
C PHE A 186 -19.30 -4.29 8.28
N ARG A 187 -19.56 -5.23 9.21
CA ARG A 187 -20.94 -5.57 9.62
C ARG A 187 -21.56 -4.54 10.57
N LYS A 188 -20.75 -3.74 11.24
CA LYS A 188 -21.18 -2.71 12.21
C LYS A 188 -21.33 -1.32 11.58
N SER A 189 -20.77 -1.14 10.39
CA SER A 189 -20.76 0.09 9.61
C SER A 189 -22.03 0.21 8.76
#